data_AF-A0A8J6UL22-F1
#
_entry.id   AF-A0A8J6UL22-F1
#
_cell.length_a   1.000
_cell.length_b   1.000
_cell.length_c   1.000
_cell.angle_alpha   90.00
_cell.angle_beta   90.00
_cell.angle_gamma   90.00
#
_symmetry.space_group_name_H-M   'P 1'
#
loop_
_entity.id
_entity.type
_entity.pdbx_description
1 polymer ?
#
loop_
_entity_poly.entity_id
_entity_poly.type
_entity_poly.pdbx_seq_one_letter_code
_entity_poly.pdbx_strand_id
1 'polypeptide(L)'
;MIYASSQSKAACDTAFYHDMKKIAEELADALDTAGLPLFEILFLSQAELYYQVVKAEGDEAYCRATTNNNAAECAPYNVNTDPYTNPGSEYIGNEFSDFGRGFATRCELWRFPDGNGGYYLLYRNCHIAH
;
A
#
# COMPACT_ATOMS: atom_id res chain seq x y z
N MET A 1 10.97 4.62 -2.23
CA MET A 1 10.38 3.42 -1.59
C MET A 1 11.30 3.03 -0.45
N ILE A 2 10.84 3.08 0.81
CA ILE A 2 11.73 3.00 1.99
C ILE A 2 12.48 1.66 2.10
N TYR A 3 11.92 0.60 1.52
CA TYR A 3 12.58 -0.71 1.43
C TYR A 3 13.88 -0.68 0.64
N ALA A 4 14.14 0.28 -0.25
CA ALA A 4 15.40 0.39 -1.00
C ALA A 4 16.57 0.95 -0.16
N SER A 5 16.55 0.73 1.16
CA SER A 5 17.55 1.21 2.11
C SER A 5 18.21 0.04 2.85
N SER A 6 19.12 0.34 3.78
CA SER A 6 19.73 -0.66 4.66
C SER A 6 18.96 -0.83 5.98
N GLN A 7 17.79 -0.20 6.11
CA GLN A 7 16.97 -0.30 7.32
C GLN A 7 16.34 -1.69 7.43
N SER A 8 15.97 -2.09 8.66
CA SER A 8 15.21 -3.31 8.87
C SER A 8 13.79 -3.20 8.30
N LYS A 9 13.17 -4.34 7.97
CA LYS A 9 11.78 -4.37 7.54
C LYS A 9 10.85 -3.73 8.56
N ALA A 10 11.02 -4.08 9.83
CA ALA A 10 10.21 -3.52 10.92
C ALA A 10 10.29 -1.98 11.00
N ALA A 11 11.48 -1.39 10.77
CA ALA A 11 11.63 0.06 10.73
C ALA A 11 10.90 0.66 9.53
N CYS A 12 11.01 0.02 8.37
CA CYS A 12 10.32 0.44 7.16
C CYS A 12 8.79 0.33 7.27
N ASP A 13 8.26 -0.75 7.84
CA ASP A 13 6.82 -0.98 8.07
C ASP A 13 6.27 0.06 9.07
N THR A 14 7.06 0.37 10.11
CA THR A 14 6.71 1.41 11.09
C THR A 14 6.67 2.79 10.46
N ALA A 15 7.65 3.12 9.60
CA ALA A 15 7.65 4.38 8.87
C ALA A 15 6.46 4.49 7.92
N PHE A 16 6.13 3.42 7.19
CA PHE A 16 4.94 3.36 6.34
C PHE A 16 3.65 3.63 7.14
N TYR A 17 3.52 3.04 8.32
CA TYR A 17 2.40 3.31 9.22
C TYR A 17 2.32 4.77 9.68
N HIS A 18 3.47 5.36 10.04
CA HIS A 18 3.53 6.78 10.39
C HIS A 18 3.18 7.69 9.22
N ASP A 19 3.63 7.37 8.01
CA ASP A 19 3.28 8.13 6.80
C ASP A 19 1.77 8.10 6.55
N MET A 20 1.12 6.94 6.69
CA MET A 20 -0.34 6.84 6.57
C MET A 20 -1.08 7.68 7.60
N LYS A 21 -0.60 7.70 8.85
CA LYS A 21 -1.17 8.56 9.91
C LYS A 21 -1.00 10.04 9.60
N LYS A 22 0.18 10.43 9.13
CA LYS A 22 0.45 11.83 8.75
C LYS A 22 -0.44 12.29 7.61
N ILE A 23 -0.67 11.45 6.60
CA ILE A 23 -1.62 11.73 5.52
C ILE A 23 -3.04 11.89 6.07
N ALA A 24 -3.44 11.05 7.03
CA ALA A 24 -4.74 11.16 7.67
C ALA A 24 -4.88 12.50 8.42
N GLU A 25 -3.86 12.91 9.18
CA GLU A 25 -3.84 14.21 9.87
C GLU A 25 -3.94 15.38 8.87
N GLU A 26 -3.16 15.35 7.79
CA GLU A 26 -3.18 16.39 6.75
C GLU A 26 -4.54 16.50 6.04
N LEU A 27 -5.23 15.37 5.82
CA LEU A 27 -6.58 15.37 5.24
C LEU A 27 -7.65 15.78 6.25
N ALA A 28 -7.44 15.50 7.53
CA ALA A 28 -8.33 15.88 8.61
C ALA A 28 -8.39 17.41 8.76
N ASP A 29 -7.27 18.10 8.60
CA ASP A 29 -7.18 19.58 8.60
C ASP A 29 -8.07 20.26 7.53
N ALA A 30 -8.46 19.52 6.48
CA ALA A 30 -9.31 20.03 5.40
C ALA A 30 -10.83 19.86 5.67
N LEU A 31 -11.22 19.25 6.78
CA LEU A 31 -12.61 18.90 7.08
C LEU A 31 -13.26 19.83 8.12
N ASP A 32 -14.58 19.97 8.02
CA ASP A 32 -15.37 20.65 9.05
C ASP A 32 -15.45 19.80 10.33
N THR A 33 -15.56 20.48 11.47
CA THR A 33 -15.54 19.96 12.86
C THR A 33 -16.49 18.79 13.11
N ALA A 34 -17.61 18.68 12.38
CA ALA A 34 -18.55 17.58 12.53
C ALA A 34 -18.07 16.26 11.88
N GLY A 35 -17.26 16.32 10.82
CA GLY A 35 -16.78 15.16 10.09
C GLY A 35 -15.44 14.60 10.60
N LEU A 36 -14.69 15.44 11.32
CA LEU A 36 -13.34 15.14 11.81
C LEU A 36 -13.24 13.82 12.59
N PRO A 37 -14.10 13.52 13.59
CA PRO A 37 -13.93 12.31 14.39
C PRO A 37 -14.18 11.03 13.60
N LEU A 38 -15.16 11.05 12.68
CA LEU A 38 -15.46 9.91 11.82
C LEU A 38 -14.35 9.67 10.81
N PHE A 39 -13.78 10.75 10.28
CA PHE A 39 -12.67 10.70 9.35
C PHE A 39 -11.41 10.11 9.99
N GLU A 40 -11.04 10.60 11.18
CA GLU A 40 -9.91 10.08 11.94
C GLU A 40 -10.06 8.59 12.24
N ILE A 41 -11.23 8.15 12.76
CA ILE A 41 -11.49 6.74 13.05
C ILE A 41 -11.33 5.88 11.79
N LEU A 42 -11.92 6.32 10.67
CA LEU A 42 -11.87 5.58 9.42
C LEU A 42 -10.42 5.45 8.90
N PHE A 43 -9.68 6.55 8.84
CA PHE A 43 -8.31 6.53 8.31
C PHE A 43 -7.33 5.80 9.22
N LEU A 44 -7.43 5.99 10.54
CA LEU A 44 -6.60 5.26 11.49
C LEU A 44 -6.89 3.75 11.43
N SER A 45 -8.15 3.35 11.26
CA SER A 45 -8.51 1.94 11.10
C SER A 45 -7.92 1.34 9.81
N GLN A 46 -7.94 2.09 8.71
CA GLN A 46 -7.32 1.65 7.46
C GLN A 46 -5.80 1.56 7.58
N ALA A 47 -5.15 2.57 8.16
CA ALA A 47 -3.71 2.56 8.38
C ALA A 47 -3.27 1.35 9.21
N GLU A 48 -4.03 1.00 10.25
CA GLU A 48 -3.78 -0.19 11.05
C GLU A 48 -3.94 -1.47 10.21
N LEU A 49 -5.02 -1.61 9.46
CA LEU A 49 -5.24 -2.77 8.58
C LEU A 49 -4.09 -2.96 7.58
N TYR A 50 -3.70 -1.90 6.88
CA TYR A 50 -2.59 -1.96 5.92
C TYR A 50 -1.27 -2.28 6.61
N TYR A 51 -0.99 -1.71 7.77
CA TYR A 51 0.21 -2.01 8.55
C TYR A 51 0.28 -3.49 8.95
N GLN A 52 -0.83 -4.06 9.44
CA GLN A 52 -0.87 -5.48 9.81
C GLN A 52 -0.64 -6.40 8.61
N VAL A 53 -1.22 -6.07 7.44
CA VAL A 53 -1.00 -6.83 6.21
C VAL A 53 0.45 -6.75 5.75
N VAL A 54 1.03 -5.55 5.67
CA VAL A 54 2.44 -5.37 5.25
C VAL A 54 3.41 -6.05 6.23
N LYS A 55 3.09 -6.00 7.53
CA LYS A 55 3.87 -6.68 8.55
C LYS A 55 3.88 -8.21 8.36
N ALA A 56 2.73 -8.79 8.01
CA ALA A 56 2.57 -10.23 7.82
C ALA A 56 3.07 -10.74 6.45
N GLU A 57 2.78 -10.01 5.38
CA GLU A 57 2.94 -10.49 3.98
C GLU A 57 4.01 -9.70 3.19
N GLY A 58 4.61 -8.67 3.78
CA GLY A 58 5.53 -7.77 3.08
C GLY A 58 6.96 -8.29 2.90
N ASP A 59 7.28 -9.50 3.36
CA ASP A 59 8.66 -10.01 3.41
C ASP A 59 9.28 -10.10 2.02
N GLU A 60 8.57 -10.64 1.03
CA GLU A 60 9.05 -10.72 -0.34
C GLU A 60 9.32 -9.35 -0.96
N ALA A 61 8.40 -8.40 -0.77
CA ALA A 61 8.54 -7.06 -1.30
C ALA A 61 9.74 -6.33 -0.68
N TYR A 62 9.96 -6.50 0.62
CA TYR A 62 11.15 -5.99 1.31
C TYR A 62 12.43 -6.66 0.80
N CYS A 63 12.45 -8.00 0.71
CA CYS A 63 13.65 -8.74 0.30
C CYS A 63 14.06 -8.51 -1.15
N ARG A 64 13.12 -8.19 -2.05
CA ARG A 64 13.43 -7.81 -3.43
C ARG A 64 14.01 -6.40 -3.59
N ALA A 65 13.76 -5.52 -2.63
CA ALA A 65 14.13 -4.11 -2.72
C ALA A 65 15.29 -3.72 -1.79
N THR A 66 15.46 -4.43 -0.68
CA THR A 66 16.41 -4.07 0.39
C THR A 66 17.87 -4.21 -0.02
N THR A 67 18.68 -3.31 0.53
CA THR A 67 20.15 -3.42 0.46
C THR A 67 20.73 -4.08 1.72
N ASN A 68 19.87 -4.43 2.68
CA ASN A 68 20.24 -5.18 3.88
C ASN A 68 20.35 -6.69 3.57
N ASN A 69 21.52 -7.10 3.07
CA ASN A 69 21.80 -8.50 2.70
C ASN A 69 21.80 -9.48 3.89
N ASN A 70 21.70 -8.97 5.13
CA ASN A 70 21.73 -9.77 6.35
C ASN A 70 20.36 -9.85 7.05
N ALA A 71 19.29 -9.39 6.40
CA ALA A 71 17.95 -9.48 6.94
C ALA A 71 17.53 -10.95 7.10
N ALA A 72 17.13 -11.33 8.32
CA ALA A 72 16.81 -12.72 8.66
C ALA A 72 15.55 -13.20 7.94
N GLU A 73 14.57 -12.31 7.77
CA GLU A 73 13.34 -12.50 7.00
C GLU A 73 13.61 -12.80 5.51
N CYS A 74 14.81 -12.47 5.01
CA CYS A 74 15.21 -12.74 3.63
C CYS A 74 15.93 -14.07 3.42
N ALA A 75 16.20 -14.84 4.48
CA ALA A 75 16.79 -16.17 4.36
C ALA A 75 16.07 -17.11 3.38
N PRO A 76 14.72 -17.22 3.34
CA PRO A 76 14.03 -18.06 2.36
C PRO A 76 14.11 -17.53 0.92
N TYR A 77 14.43 -16.24 0.74
CA TYR A 77 14.56 -15.57 -0.55
C TYR A 77 16.02 -15.48 -1.04
N ASN A 78 16.99 -15.88 -0.21
CA ASN A 78 18.44 -15.81 -0.49
C ASN A 78 18.96 -16.99 -1.34
N VAL A 79 18.10 -17.60 -2.14
CA VAL A 79 18.49 -18.58 -3.16
C VAL A 79 18.53 -17.90 -4.51
N ASN A 80 19.67 -18.00 -5.19
CA ASN A 80 19.89 -17.68 -6.60
C ASN A 80 19.00 -18.54 -7.53
N THR A 81 17.70 -18.54 -7.34
CA THR A 81 16.71 -19.30 -8.10
C THR A 81 15.43 -18.48 -8.20
N ASP A 82 15.43 -17.46 -9.07
CA ASP A 82 14.68 -17.52 -10.33
C ASP A 82 14.76 -16.17 -11.07
N PRO A 83 15.31 -16.10 -12.30
CA PRO A 83 15.32 -14.91 -13.15
C PRO A 83 13.97 -14.55 -13.80
N TYR A 84 12.86 -15.23 -13.51
CA TYR A 84 11.56 -14.86 -14.06
C TYR A 84 10.92 -13.67 -13.32
N THR A 85 11.20 -12.47 -13.86
CA THR A 85 10.20 -11.44 -14.20
C THR A 85 8.89 -11.48 -13.40
N ASN A 86 8.89 -10.91 -12.19
CA ASN A 86 7.67 -10.33 -11.65
C ASN A 86 7.74 -8.83 -11.96
N PRO A 87 7.00 -8.32 -12.97
CA PRO A 87 6.93 -6.89 -13.17
C PRO A 87 6.42 -6.29 -11.86
N GLY A 88 7.05 -5.21 -11.41
CA GLY A 88 6.55 -4.47 -10.25
C GLY A 88 5.08 -4.04 -10.46
N SER A 89 4.51 -3.35 -9.48
CA SER A 89 3.14 -2.85 -9.54
C SER A 89 2.78 -2.27 -10.91
N GLU A 90 1.75 -2.81 -11.55
CA GLU A 90 1.37 -2.46 -12.92
C GLU A 90 0.02 -1.74 -12.94
N TYR A 91 -0.05 -0.63 -13.66
CA TYR A 91 -1.31 0.04 -13.93
C TYR A 91 -2.10 -0.75 -14.98
N ILE A 92 -3.32 -1.20 -14.61
CA ILE A 92 -4.20 -1.95 -15.50
C ILE A 92 -5.08 -1.02 -16.33
N GLY A 93 -5.61 0.05 -15.72
CA GLY A 93 -6.58 0.89 -16.41
C GLY A 93 -7.33 1.83 -15.48
N ASN A 94 -8.26 2.60 -16.06
CA ASN A 94 -9.20 3.40 -15.30
C ASN A 94 -10.51 2.60 -15.18
N GLU A 95 -10.96 2.41 -13.96
CA GLU A 95 -12.26 1.84 -13.63
C GLU A 95 -13.23 2.97 -13.30
N PHE A 96 -14.44 2.85 -13.85
CA PHE A 96 -15.53 3.80 -13.66
C PHE A 96 -16.67 3.08 -12.97
N SER A 97 -17.07 3.58 -11.80
CA SER A 97 -18.29 3.15 -11.12
C SER A 97 -19.26 4.32 -11.02
N ASP A 98 -20.43 4.16 -11.62
CA ASP A 98 -21.55 5.09 -11.48
C ASP A 98 -22.42 4.63 -10.30
N PHE A 99 -22.53 5.49 -9.29
CA PHE A 99 -23.33 5.23 -8.09
C PHE A 99 -24.78 5.74 -8.23
N GLY A 100 -25.12 6.30 -9.40
CA GLY A 100 -26.38 6.97 -9.68
C GLY A 100 -26.42 8.40 -9.15
N ARG A 101 -27.46 9.15 -9.54
CA ARG A 101 -27.70 10.56 -9.13
C ARG A 101 -26.63 11.57 -9.58
N GLY A 102 -25.90 11.26 -10.65
CA GLY A 102 -24.87 12.14 -11.21
C GLY A 102 -23.49 11.99 -10.58
N PHE A 103 -23.32 11.10 -9.60
CA PHE A 103 -22.02 10.82 -9.00
C PHE A 103 -21.37 9.61 -9.66
N ALA A 104 -20.25 9.85 -10.33
CA ALA A 104 -19.41 8.80 -10.87
C ALA A 104 -18.03 8.86 -10.22
N THR A 105 -17.49 7.70 -9.86
CA THR A 105 -16.13 7.59 -9.32
C THR A 105 -15.24 6.98 -10.38
N ARG A 106 -14.15 7.66 -10.69
CA ARG A 106 -13.08 7.17 -11.57
C ARG A 106 -11.88 6.84 -10.72
N CYS A 107 -11.45 5.59 -10.71
CA CYS A 107 -10.26 5.14 -10.01
C CYS A 107 -9.27 4.53 -11.00
N GLU A 108 -7.98 4.61 -10.69
CA GLU A 108 -6.98 3.79 -11.35
C GLU A 108 -7.00 2.39 -10.74
N LEU A 109 -7.09 1.36 -11.57
CA LEU A 109 -6.92 -0.03 -11.17
C LEU A 109 -5.46 -0.43 -11.32
N TRP A 110 -4.86 -0.87 -10.23
CA TRP A 110 -3.48 -1.31 -10.17
C TRP A 110 -3.40 -2.78 -9.77
N ARG A 111 -2.43 -3.47 -10.35
CA ARG A 111 -2.12 -4.87 -10.10
C ARG A 111 -0.80 -4.99 -9.36
N PHE A 112 -0.80 -5.80 -8.31
CA PHE A 112 0.38 -6.08 -7.51
C PHE A 112 0.57 -7.59 -7.40
N PRO A 113 1.80 -8.10 -7.56
CA PRO A 113 2.07 -9.50 -7.31
C PRO A 113 1.79 -9.84 -5.84
N ASP A 114 1.13 -10.97 -5.61
CA ASP A 114 0.73 -11.43 -4.26
C ASP A 114 1.78 -12.31 -3.57
N GLY A 115 2.92 -12.52 -4.22
CA GLY A 115 4.02 -13.38 -3.74
C GLY A 115 3.80 -14.88 -3.85
N ASN A 116 2.60 -15.33 -4.24
CA ASN A 116 2.25 -16.74 -4.44
C ASN A 116 2.05 -17.08 -5.93
N GLY A 117 2.53 -16.24 -6.84
CA GLY A 117 2.37 -16.40 -8.29
C GLY A 117 1.03 -15.88 -8.82
N GLY A 118 0.23 -15.23 -7.99
CA GLY A 118 -0.99 -14.53 -8.36
C GLY A 118 -0.84 -13.01 -8.25
N TYR A 119 -1.98 -12.33 -8.26
CA TYR A 119 -2.04 -10.87 -8.16
C TYR A 119 -3.24 -10.42 -7.36
N TYR A 120 -3.08 -9.37 -6.55
CA TYR A 120 -4.20 -8.60 -6.01
C TYR A 120 -4.38 -7.29 -6.78
N LEU A 121 -5.63 -6.82 -6.79
CA LEU A 121 -6.03 -5.59 -7.46
C LEU A 121 -6.33 -4.53 -6.40
N LEU A 122 -5.87 -3.31 -6.65
CA LEU A 122 -6.11 -2.16 -5.78
C LEU A 122 -6.58 -0.96 -6.59
N TYR A 123 -7.65 -0.32 -6.14
CA TYR A 123 -8.03 0.99 -6.65
C TYR A 123 -7.16 2.07 -6.01
N ARG A 124 -6.61 2.97 -6.83
CA ARG A 124 -5.81 4.13 -6.42
C ARG A 124 -6.31 5.37 -7.14
N ASN A 125 -5.90 6.54 -6.64
CA ASN A 125 -6.16 7.83 -7.30
C ASN A 125 -7.63 8.00 -7.72
N CYS A 126 -8.54 7.71 -6.78
CA CYS A 126 -9.97 7.81 -7.02
C CYS A 126 -10.42 9.27 -7.00
N HIS A 127 -11.12 9.67 -8.06
CA HIS A 127 -11.75 10.98 -8.18
C HIS A 127 -13.26 10.82 -8.31
N ILE A 128 -13.99 11.62 -7.56
CA ILE A 128 -15.45 11.72 -7.67
C ILE A 128 -15.74 12.86 -8.66
N ALA A 129 -16.45 12.55 -9.73
CA ALA A 129 -16.97 13.51 -10.68
C ALA A 129 -18.49 13.67 -10.49
N HIS A 130 -18.97 14.90 -10.70
CA HIS A 130 -20.38 15.31 -10.62
C HIS A 130 -20.81 16.02 -11.90
#